data_AF-A0A7R9EV12-F1
#
_entry.id   AF-A0A7R9EV12-F1
#
_cell.length_a   1.000
_cell.length_b   1.000
_cell.length_c   1.000
_cell.angle_alpha   90.00
_cell.angle_beta   90.00
_cell.angle_gamma   90.00
#
_symmetry.space_group_name_H-M   'P 1'
#
loop_
_entity.id
_entity.type
_entity.pdbx_description
1 polymer ?
#
loop_
_entity_poly.entity_id
_entity_poly.type
_entity_poly.pdbx_seq_one_letter_code
_entity_poly.pdbx_strand_id
1 'polypeptide(L)'
;MILTRAELDAQSTSAARPLISVYSDKNEASGSTVSLPAVFKAPIRPDVVNFVHDQMAKNHRQPYSVNKDAGHQTSAESWGTGRAVARIPRVRGGGTHRSGQGAFGNMCRGGRMFAPTKPWRRWHRKINVNQKRYAMVSAIAATGVPALVMSKGHMVQEIPELPLVVDDKVQEYSKTKQAVIFLRRIKAWADIQKVYKSRRFRAGKGKMRNRRRIQRRGPLIIYGSDQGLTKAFRNIPGVDLINVQKLNLLKLAPGGHVGRFVIWTQSAFSQLDQLYGSWRKTATLKKGYNLPQPKMANTDLARLLKAQEIQKVLRKPKKVVYRRVKKLNPLSNTRAMLKLNPYVAVLKRKAILTSIKSKISRDELLAKKRGIAPASDKKTVKENKLAARRSSALKKVKEAKPKVAKPPKPAAVKKEGGHKKYIRRRKTPAAKKAAGLKAVAGLKAVASLKKPTETTPKKVEETAPKK
;
A
#
# COMPACT_ATOMS: atom_id res chain seq x y z
N MET A 1 -0.91 38.41 -8.69
CA MET A 1 -0.32 38.27 -7.35
C MET A 1 1.19 38.17 -7.49
N ILE A 2 1.89 39.26 -7.20
CA ILE A 2 3.37 39.27 -7.18
C ILE A 2 3.76 38.64 -5.85
N LEU A 3 4.22 37.38 -5.89
CA LEU A 3 4.72 36.68 -4.71
C LEU A 3 5.90 37.45 -4.12
N THR A 4 5.90 37.65 -2.81
CA THR A 4 6.94 38.37 -2.09
C THR A 4 8.28 37.64 -2.17
N ARG A 5 9.37 38.36 -1.88
CA ARG A 5 10.74 37.84 -1.89
C ARG A 5 10.86 36.57 -1.01
N ALA A 6 10.25 36.56 0.18
CA ALA A 6 10.24 35.40 1.07
C ALA A 6 9.46 34.20 0.50
N GLU A 7 8.33 34.43 -0.16
CA GLU A 7 7.46 33.37 -0.73
C GLU A 7 8.12 32.65 -1.91
N LEU A 8 8.98 33.32 -2.67
CA LEU A 8 9.75 32.71 -3.77
C LEU A 8 10.89 31.79 -3.29
N ASP A 9 11.53 32.12 -2.15
CA ASP A 9 12.53 31.23 -1.52
C ASP A 9 11.87 30.10 -0.72
N ALA A 10 10.64 30.32 -0.25
CA ALA A 10 9.85 29.34 0.51
C ALA A 10 9.10 28.32 -0.37
N GLN A 11 9.26 28.35 -1.70
CA GLN A 11 8.49 27.47 -2.61
C GLN A 11 8.78 25.99 -2.39
N SER A 12 9.93 25.61 -1.85
CA SER A 12 10.25 24.24 -1.39
C SER A 12 10.92 24.33 -0.03
N THR A 13 10.20 24.00 1.04
CA THR A 13 10.76 23.83 2.38
C THR A 13 11.31 22.41 2.55
N SER A 14 12.10 21.95 1.58
CA SER A 14 12.88 20.73 1.76
C SER A 14 13.95 21.00 2.82
N ALA A 15 13.96 20.22 3.91
CA ALA A 15 14.93 20.35 4.98
C ALA A 15 16.34 20.05 4.44
N ALA A 16 17.06 21.11 4.07
CA ALA A 16 18.39 21.00 3.52
C ALA A 16 19.30 22.00 4.24
N ARG A 17 20.50 21.54 4.62
CA ARG A 17 21.50 22.40 5.25
C ARG A 17 21.91 23.47 4.23
N PRO A 18 21.84 24.78 4.59
CA PRO A 18 22.11 25.84 3.64
C PRO A 18 23.61 25.94 3.29
N LEU A 19 24.48 25.57 4.23
CA LEU A 19 25.93 25.53 4.09
C LEU A 19 26.40 24.09 4.24
N ILE A 20 27.36 23.70 3.41
CA ILE A 20 27.98 22.38 3.38
C ILE A 20 29.47 22.56 3.61
N SER A 21 30.06 21.67 4.40
CA SER A 21 31.48 21.71 4.72
C SER A 21 32.28 21.06 3.60
N VAL A 22 33.42 21.63 3.24
CA VAL A 22 34.33 20.99 2.29
C VAL A 22 35.33 20.14 3.07
N TYR A 23 35.45 18.86 2.74
CA TYR A 23 36.39 17.95 3.38
C TYR A 23 37.73 17.89 2.64
N SER A 24 38.81 17.87 3.40
CA SER A 24 40.14 17.56 2.90
C SER A 24 40.26 16.10 2.52
N ASP A 25 41.36 15.73 1.85
CA ASP A 25 41.70 14.34 1.54
C ASP A 25 41.94 13.45 2.77
N LYS A 26 42.12 14.08 3.94
CA LYS A 26 42.27 13.44 5.25
C LYS A 26 40.95 13.20 5.97
N ASN A 27 39.81 13.56 5.37
CA ASN A 27 38.48 13.49 6.00
C ASN A 27 38.32 14.44 7.20
N GLU A 28 39.01 15.58 7.14
CA GLU A 28 38.87 16.69 8.08
C GLU A 28 38.12 17.84 7.40
N ALA A 29 37.32 18.61 8.14
CA ALA A 29 36.71 19.80 7.59
C ALA A 29 37.81 20.82 7.26
N SER A 30 37.90 21.26 6.00
CA SER A 30 38.92 22.21 5.54
C SER A 30 38.75 23.63 6.08
N GLY A 31 37.69 23.90 6.84
CA GLY A 31 37.27 25.23 7.27
C GLY A 31 36.51 26.01 6.19
N SER A 32 36.60 25.61 4.92
CA SER A 32 35.82 26.21 3.83
C SER A 32 34.42 25.61 3.77
N THR A 33 33.44 26.47 3.46
CA THR A 33 32.04 26.07 3.29
C THR A 33 31.51 26.54 1.95
N VAL A 34 30.57 25.77 1.38
CA VAL A 34 29.91 26.11 0.12
C VAL A 34 28.40 26.12 0.33
N SER A 35 27.72 27.11 -0.25
CA SER A 35 26.26 27.18 -0.22
C SER A 35 25.65 26.01 -1.00
N LEU A 36 24.62 25.38 -0.46
CA LEU A 36 23.88 24.32 -1.14
C LEU A 36 23.22 24.86 -2.43
N PRO A 37 23.57 24.32 -3.62
CA PRO A 37 22.95 24.72 -4.87
C PRO A 37 21.45 24.43 -4.86
N ALA A 38 20.66 25.33 -5.46
CA ALA A 38 19.18 25.24 -5.46
C ALA A 38 18.66 23.94 -6.10
N VAL A 39 19.44 23.33 -6.99
CA VAL A 39 19.13 22.02 -7.62
C VAL A 39 18.88 20.90 -6.60
N PHE A 40 19.48 20.96 -5.41
CA PHE A 40 19.27 19.94 -4.37
C PHE A 40 17.90 20.05 -3.68
N LYS A 41 17.27 21.23 -3.74
CA LYS A 41 15.94 21.47 -3.18
C LYS A 41 14.82 21.21 -4.21
N ALA A 42 15.17 20.80 -5.42
CA ALA A 42 14.21 20.55 -6.48
C ALA A 42 13.33 19.32 -6.20
N PRO A 43 12.11 19.27 -6.75
CA PRO A 43 11.18 18.16 -6.52
C PRO A 43 11.75 16.83 -7.05
N ILE A 44 11.76 15.82 -6.19
CA ILE A 44 12.18 14.46 -6.53
C ILE A 44 11.00 13.71 -7.17
N ARG A 45 11.07 13.48 -8.48
CA ARG A 45 10.04 12.74 -9.25
C ARG A 45 10.57 11.39 -9.75
N PRO A 46 10.43 10.30 -8.98
CA PRO A 46 10.93 8.98 -9.37
C PRO A 46 10.25 8.42 -10.62
N ASP A 47 8.98 8.79 -10.87
CA ASP A 47 8.22 8.43 -12.06
C ASP A 47 8.84 9.01 -13.34
N VAL A 48 9.18 10.30 -13.33
CA VAL A 48 9.84 10.98 -14.46
C VAL A 48 11.25 10.43 -14.67
N VAL A 49 12.00 10.20 -13.58
CA VAL A 49 13.34 9.60 -13.66
C VAL A 49 13.29 8.22 -14.31
N ASN A 50 12.38 7.35 -13.86
CA ASN A 50 12.26 6.00 -14.40
C ASN A 50 11.84 6.02 -15.88
N PHE A 51 10.85 6.85 -16.24
CA PHE A 51 10.42 7.01 -17.62
C PHE A 51 11.57 7.46 -18.54
N VAL A 52 12.27 8.52 -18.16
CA VAL A 52 13.39 9.06 -18.96
C VAL A 52 14.53 8.04 -19.02
N HIS A 53 14.84 7.36 -17.91
CA HIS A 53 15.88 6.34 -17.87
C HIS A 53 15.59 5.19 -18.84
N ASP A 54 14.35 4.65 -18.85
CA ASP A 54 13.97 3.57 -19.77
C ASP A 54 14.11 4.01 -21.24
N GLN A 55 13.64 5.21 -21.59
CA GLN A 55 13.79 5.72 -22.96
C GLN A 55 15.26 5.99 -23.33
N MET A 56 16.07 6.52 -22.41
CA MET A 56 17.50 6.76 -22.64
C MET A 56 18.27 5.44 -22.81
N ALA A 57 17.97 4.44 -22.00
CA ALA A 57 18.64 3.14 -22.06
C ALA A 57 18.38 2.39 -23.38
N LYS A 58 17.23 2.63 -24.03
CA LYS A 58 16.94 2.08 -25.37
C LYS A 58 17.87 2.64 -26.45
N ASN A 59 18.36 3.87 -26.30
CA ASN A 59 19.18 4.54 -27.32
C ASN A 59 20.60 3.97 -27.46
N HIS A 60 21.09 3.21 -26.49
CA HIS A 60 22.40 2.54 -26.57
C HIS A 60 22.33 1.13 -27.20
N ARG A 61 21.13 0.66 -27.56
CA ARG A 61 20.97 -0.68 -28.13
C ARG A 61 21.45 -0.72 -29.58
N GLN A 62 22.15 -1.78 -29.95
CA GLN A 62 22.48 -2.09 -31.34
C GLN A 62 21.31 -2.86 -31.98
N PRO A 63 20.87 -2.48 -33.20
CA PRO A 63 19.90 -3.24 -33.96
C PRO A 63 20.35 -4.68 -34.19
N TYR A 64 19.40 -5.61 -34.17
CA TYR A 64 19.63 -7.00 -34.56
C TYR A 64 18.44 -7.50 -35.38
N SER A 65 18.73 -8.35 -36.36
CA SER A 65 17.72 -8.98 -37.23
C SER A 65 18.18 -10.38 -37.63
N VAL A 66 17.22 -11.20 -38.05
CA VAL A 66 17.52 -12.45 -38.76
C VAL A 66 17.90 -12.15 -40.22
N ASN A 67 18.60 -13.07 -40.87
CA ASN A 67 18.84 -12.97 -42.31
C ASN A 67 17.49 -12.94 -43.06
N LYS A 68 17.36 -12.04 -44.05
CA LYS A 68 16.14 -11.85 -44.85
C LYS A 68 15.73 -13.13 -45.57
N ASP A 69 16.72 -13.89 -46.05
CA ASP A 69 16.50 -15.08 -46.88
C ASP A 69 16.53 -16.38 -46.05
N ALA A 70 16.58 -16.28 -44.72
CA ALA A 70 16.55 -17.44 -43.84
C ALA A 70 15.24 -18.22 -44.03
N GLY A 71 15.37 -19.52 -44.33
CA GLY A 71 14.24 -20.39 -44.61
C GLY A 71 13.58 -20.17 -45.98
N HIS A 72 14.15 -19.31 -46.82
CA HIS A 72 13.70 -19.02 -48.20
C HIS A 72 14.63 -19.55 -49.30
N GLN A 73 15.80 -20.06 -48.93
CA GLN A 73 16.81 -20.55 -49.88
C GLN A 73 16.40 -21.85 -50.58
N THR A 74 15.44 -22.59 -50.04
CA THR A 74 15.02 -23.90 -50.56
C THR A 74 13.89 -23.75 -51.58
N SER A 75 14.05 -24.31 -52.78
CA SER A 75 12.94 -24.43 -53.74
C SER A 75 11.96 -25.52 -53.28
N ALA A 76 10.71 -25.13 -53.04
CA ALA A 76 9.68 -26.01 -52.52
C ALA A 76 8.30 -25.55 -52.97
N GLU A 77 7.43 -26.51 -53.30
CA GLU A 77 6.06 -26.25 -53.73
C GLU A 77 5.11 -27.18 -52.99
N SER A 78 3.86 -26.75 -52.80
CA SER A 78 2.86 -27.62 -52.18
C SER A 78 2.45 -28.69 -53.17
N TRP A 79 2.36 -29.94 -52.72
CA TRP A 79 1.88 -31.04 -53.56
C TRP A 79 0.36 -31.05 -53.76
N GLY A 80 -0.36 -30.11 -53.14
CA GLY A 80 -1.82 -30.04 -53.20
C GLY A 80 -2.50 -31.10 -52.33
N THR A 81 -3.75 -31.41 -52.67
CA THR A 81 -4.56 -32.46 -52.02
C THR A 81 -4.32 -33.84 -52.65
N GLY A 82 -4.88 -34.90 -52.05
CA GLY A 82 -4.89 -36.24 -52.66
C GLY A 82 -3.64 -37.09 -52.43
N ARG A 83 -2.67 -36.62 -51.64
CA ARG A 83 -1.42 -37.37 -51.34
C ARG A 83 -1.30 -37.86 -49.89
N ALA A 84 -2.41 -37.94 -49.15
CA ALA A 84 -2.46 -38.31 -47.72
C ALA A 84 -1.46 -37.54 -46.82
N VAL A 85 -1.10 -36.31 -47.22
CA VAL A 85 -0.04 -35.51 -46.61
C VAL A 85 -0.48 -34.05 -46.55
N ALA A 86 -0.06 -33.31 -45.50
CA ALA A 86 -0.42 -31.91 -45.32
C ALA A 86 0.04 -31.00 -46.48
N ARG A 87 -0.78 -29.98 -46.80
CA ARG A 87 -0.61 -29.04 -47.93
C ARG A 87 0.53 -28.02 -47.77
N ILE A 88 1.49 -28.28 -46.90
CA ILE A 88 2.69 -27.43 -46.71
C ILE A 88 3.62 -27.60 -47.92
N PRO A 89 4.31 -26.53 -48.37
CA PRO A 89 5.34 -26.63 -49.41
C PRO A 89 6.43 -27.65 -49.06
N ARG A 90 6.82 -28.49 -50.01
CA ARG A 90 7.82 -29.55 -49.83
C ARG A 90 8.98 -29.41 -50.79
N VAL A 91 10.18 -29.73 -50.31
CA VAL A 91 11.42 -29.66 -51.11
C VAL A 91 11.33 -30.63 -52.28
N ARG A 92 11.62 -30.13 -53.49
CA ARG A 92 11.62 -30.92 -54.73
C ARG A 92 12.85 -31.85 -54.80
N GLY A 93 12.79 -32.87 -55.66
CA GLY A 93 13.88 -33.83 -55.88
C GLY A 93 13.70 -35.18 -55.17
N GLY A 94 14.73 -36.01 -55.23
CA GLY A 94 14.79 -37.36 -54.64
C GLY A 94 16.21 -37.70 -54.17
N GLY A 95 16.41 -38.87 -53.57
CA GLY A 95 17.76 -39.37 -53.21
C GLY A 95 18.46 -38.70 -52.02
N THR A 96 17.82 -37.74 -51.34
CA THR A 96 18.34 -37.16 -50.09
C THR A 96 17.28 -37.19 -48.99
N HIS A 97 17.71 -37.25 -47.73
CA HIS A 97 16.80 -37.17 -46.58
C HIS A 97 16.04 -35.84 -46.50
N ARG A 98 16.48 -34.80 -47.22
CA ARG A 98 15.84 -33.48 -47.23
C ARG A 98 14.68 -33.39 -48.22
N SER A 99 14.72 -34.17 -49.31
CA SER A 99 13.67 -34.22 -50.34
C SER A 99 12.32 -34.64 -49.73
N GLY A 100 11.23 -33.99 -50.15
CA GLY A 100 9.87 -34.29 -49.66
C GLY A 100 9.54 -33.77 -48.24
N GLN A 101 10.51 -33.20 -47.52
CA GLN A 101 10.24 -32.56 -46.21
C GLN A 101 9.57 -31.18 -46.36
N GLY A 102 8.85 -30.76 -45.33
CA GLY A 102 8.23 -29.42 -45.28
C GLY A 102 9.26 -28.28 -45.31
N ALA A 103 8.88 -27.17 -45.95
CA ALA A 103 9.68 -25.96 -46.12
C ALA A 103 8.82 -24.69 -45.98
N PHE A 104 9.48 -23.52 -45.91
CA PHE A 104 8.93 -22.17 -45.74
C PHE A 104 8.10 -21.90 -44.47
N GLY A 105 7.26 -22.81 -44.02
CA GLY A 105 6.36 -22.60 -42.89
C GLY A 105 7.09 -22.39 -41.57
N ASN A 106 6.52 -21.57 -40.67
CA ASN A 106 7.05 -21.33 -39.33
C ASN A 106 6.91 -22.54 -38.40
N MET A 107 6.02 -23.48 -38.73
CA MET A 107 5.91 -24.79 -38.08
C MET A 107 6.90 -25.83 -38.62
N CYS A 108 7.60 -25.53 -39.73
CA CYS A 108 8.53 -26.46 -40.36
C CYS A 108 9.94 -26.30 -39.81
N ARG A 109 10.64 -27.42 -39.57
CA ARG A 109 12.06 -27.43 -39.24
C ARG A 109 12.87 -26.85 -40.41
N GLY A 110 13.71 -25.85 -40.14
CA GLY A 110 14.48 -25.14 -41.16
C GLY A 110 13.67 -24.16 -42.02
N GLY A 111 12.38 -23.96 -41.73
CA GLY A 111 11.55 -22.91 -42.33
C GLY A 111 11.82 -21.52 -41.73
N ARG A 112 11.15 -20.49 -42.27
CA ARG A 112 11.29 -19.11 -41.77
C ARG A 112 10.42 -18.89 -40.54
N MET A 113 10.85 -18.02 -39.63
CA MET A 113 10.00 -17.61 -38.50
C MET A 113 8.85 -16.69 -38.95
N PHE A 114 7.73 -16.74 -38.22
CA PHE A 114 6.67 -15.73 -38.38
C PHE A 114 7.15 -14.36 -37.87
N ALA A 115 6.80 -13.29 -38.59
CA ALA A 115 7.21 -11.91 -38.30
C ALA A 115 8.71 -11.77 -37.97
N PRO A 116 9.61 -12.10 -38.93
CA PRO A 116 11.04 -12.08 -38.70
C PRO A 116 11.52 -10.70 -38.25
N THR A 117 12.40 -10.66 -37.26
CA THR A 117 12.95 -9.40 -36.74
C THR A 117 13.59 -8.57 -37.86
N LYS A 118 13.18 -7.30 -37.96
CA LYS A 118 13.62 -6.39 -39.01
C LYS A 118 14.57 -5.31 -38.45
N PRO A 119 15.57 -4.87 -39.24
CA PRO A 119 16.51 -3.86 -38.79
C PRO A 119 15.82 -2.51 -38.48
N TRP A 120 14.79 -2.14 -39.25
CA TRP A 120 14.03 -0.88 -39.09
C TRP A 120 13.05 -0.85 -37.90
N ARG A 121 13.13 -1.82 -36.98
CA ARG A 121 12.41 -1.72 -35.69
C ARG A 121 12.79 -0.39 -35.02
N ARG A 122 11.82 0.30 -34.39
CA ARG A 122 12.09 1.56 -33.69
C ARG A 122 12.87 1.33 -32.38
N TRP A 123 14.20 1.31 -32.46
CA TRP A 123 15.12 1.14 -31.33
C TRP A 123 15.24 2.44 -30.51
N HIS A 124 15.48 3.55 -31.19
CA HIS A 124 15.74 4.84 -30.57
C HIS A 124 14.46 5.59 -30.22
N ARG A 125 14.52 6.35 -29.12
CA ARG A 125 13.43 7.13 -28.55
C ARG A 125 13.92 8.55 -28.30
N LYS A 126 13.29 9.51 -29.00
CA LYS A 126 13.44 10.94 -28.75
C LYS A 126 12.74 11.26 -27.43
N ILE A 127 13.41 12.03 -26.58
CA ILE A 127 12.91 12.45 -25.28
C ILE A 127 13.04 13.96 -25.22
N ASN A 128 12.01 14.62 -24.71
CA ASN A 128 11.99 16.07 -24.58
C ASN A 128 13.13 16.55 -23.69
N VAL A 129 13.82 17.60 -24.13
CA VAL A 129 15.00 18.14 -23.43
C VAL A 129 14.63 18.55 -22.00
N ASN A 130 13.46 19.19 -21.82
CA ASN A 130 13.03 19.62 -20.50
C ASN A 130 12.71 18.44 -19.56
N GLN A 131 12.12 17.34 -20.08
CA GLN A 131 11.91 16.12 -19.30
C GLN A 131 13.23 15.46 -18.88
N LYS A 132 14.24 15.43 -19.78
CA LYS A 132 15.58 14.96 -19.43
C LYS A 132 16.18 15.80 -18.30
N ARG A 133 16.11 17.13 -18.43
CA ARG A 133 16.63 18.06 -17.41
C ARG A 133 15.89 17.91 -16.08
N TYR A 134 14.56 17.72 -16.09
CA TYR A 134 13.78 17.43 -14.89
C TYR A 134 14.29 16.15 -14.20
N ALA A 135 14.42 15.05 -14.94
CA ALA A 135 14.93 13.79 -14.40
C ALA A 135 16.35 13.93 -13.82
N MET A 136 17.22 14.69 -14.48
CA MET A 136 18.56 14.99 -13.98
C MET A 136 18.53 15.72 -12.64
N VAL A 137 17.74 16.79 -12.56
CA VAL A 137 17.60 17.60 -11.34
C VAL A 137 16.99 16.79 -10.20
N SER A 138 15.94 16.00 -10.45
CA SER A 138 15.37 15.09 -9.45
C SER A 138 16.38 14.04 -8.96
N ALA A 139 17.25 13.54 -9.85
CA ALA A 139 18.28 12.58 -9.48
C ALA A 139 19.39 13.22 -8.63
N ILE A 140 19.79 14.46 -8.92
CA ILE A 140 20.76 15.22 -8.12
C ILE A 140 20.18 15.54 -6.74
N ALA A 141 18.95 16.05 -6.66
CA ALA A 141 18.29 16.31 -5.38
C ALA A 141 18.26 15.07 -4.47
N ALA A 142 17.97 13.90 -5.06
CA ALA A 142 17.94 12.64 -4.31
C ALA A 142 19.30 12.17 -3.78
N THR A 143 20.44 12.64 -4.31
CA THR A 143 21.77 12.26 -3.79
C THR A 143 22.12 12.99 -2.51
N GLY A 144 21.48 14.12 -2.23
CA GLY A 144 21.61 14.86 -0.97
C GLY A 144 20.74 14.33 0.16
N VAL A 145 19.85 13.36 -0.09
CA VAL A 145 18.93 12.80 0.93
C VAL A 145 19.46 11.45 1.43
N PRO A 146 19.96 11.36 2.69
CA PRO A 146 20.58 10.14 3.21
C PRO A 146 19.68 8.91 3.12
N ALA A 147 18.39 9.06 3.45
CA ALA A 147 17.42 7.97 3.40
C ALA A 147 17.29 7.34 2.00
N LEU A 148 17.31 8.16 0.94
CA LEU A 148 17.24 7.67 -0.44
C LEU A 148 18.52 6.95 -0.83
N VAL A 149 19.68 7.48 -0.45
CA VAL A 149 20.99 6.85 -0.70
C VAL A 149 21.13 5.50 0.01
N MET A 150 20.73 5.43 1.27
CA MET A 150 20.70 4.18 2.05
C MET A 150 19.68 3.18 1.49
N SER A 151 18.50 3.63 1.07
CA SER A 151 17.46 2.74 0.50
C SER A 151 17.91 2.01 -0.76
N LYS A 152 18.80 2.63 -1.54
CA LYS A 152 19.43 2.01 -2.71
C LYS A 152 20.43 0.92 -2.34
N GLY A 153 20.92 0.98 -1.11
CA GLY A 153 21.86 0.03 -0.53
C GLY A 153 23.31 0.49 -0.60
N HIS A 154 23.60 1.79 -0.65
CA HIS A 154 24.96 2.27 -0.42
C HIS A 154 25.32 2.25 1.07
N MET A 155 26.57 1.90 1.39
CA MET A 155 27.08 1.92 2.77
C MET A 155 27.61 3.31 3.10
N VAL A 156 26.78 4.15 3.74
CA VAL A 156 27.08 5.57 4.03
C VAL A 156 27.00 5.93 5.52
N GLN A 157 27.01 4.94 6.40
CA GLN A 157 26.80 5.13 7.85
C GLN A 157 27.92 5.92 8.53
N GLU A 158 29.17 5.72 8.09
CA GLU A 158 30.36 6.36 8.65
C GLU A 158 30.75 7.66 7.91
N ILE A 159 29.97 8.05 6.89
CA ILE A 159 30.26 9.24 6.09
C ILE A 159 29.80 10.47 6.88
N PRO A 160 30.63 11.52 6.98
CA PRO A 160 30.34 12.63 7.88
C PRO A 160 29.11 13.44 7.45
N GLU A 161 28.89 13.63 6.15
CA GLU A 161 27.73 14.34 5.63
C GLU A 161 27.33 13.95 4.20
N LEU A 162 26.10 14.31 3.83
CA LEU A 162 25.54 14.20 2.49
C LEU A 162 24.79 15.50 2.15
N PRO A 163 24.97 16.08 0.95
CA PRO A 163 25.91 15.67 -0.10
C PRO A 163 27.37 15.86 0.32
N LEU A 164 28.24 14.90 -0.03
CA LEU A 164 29.65 14.94 0.34
C LEU A 164 30.44 15.80 -0.67
N VAL A 165 31.10 16.85 -0.18
CA VAL A 165 31.95 17.76 -0.97
C VAL A 165 33.39 17.66 -0.49
N VAL A 166 34.32 17.50 -1.44
CA VAL A 166 35.75 17.36 -1.18
C VAL A 166 36.56 18.44 -1.89
N ASP A 167 37.73 18.76 -1.35
CA ASP A 167 38.68 19.72 -1.91
C ASP A 167 39.09 19.33 -3.35
N ASP A 168 39.40 20.33 -4.16
CA ASP A 168 39.75 20.17 -5.57
C ASP A 168 41.10 19.48 -5.79
N LYS A 169 41.95 19.36 -4.77
CA LYS A 169 43.19 18.57 -4.78
C LYS A 169 43.00 17.11 -5.22
N VAL A 170 41.80 16.55 -5.01
CA VAL A 170 41.46 15.19 -5.46
C VAL A 170 41.52 15.07 -6.99
N GLN A 171 41.37 16.17 -7.74
CA GLN A 171 41.43 16.22 -9.19
C GLN A 171 42.83 15.94 -9.75
N GLU A 172 43.87 16.25 -8.96
CA GLU A 172 45.29 16.12 -9.33
C GLU A 172 45.84 14.70 -9.13
N TYR A 173 45.06 13.79 -8.53
CA TYR A 173 45.51 12.43 -8.27
C TYR A 173 45.83 11.69 -9.56
N SER A 174 47.08 11.22 -9.67
CA SER A 174 47.57 10.46 -10.83
C SER A 174 47.64 8.96 -10.57
N LYS A 175 47.82 8.55 -9.31
CA LYS A 175 48.02 7.13 -8.92
C LYS A 175 46.80 6.54 -8.22
N THR A 176 46.43 5.31 -8.59
CA THR A 176 45.34 4.57 -7.95
C THR A 176 45.56 4.35 -6.44
N LYS A 177 46.82 4.24 -6.00
CA LYS A 177 47.15 4.12 -4.57
C LYS A 177 46.64 5.34 -3.77
N GLN A 178 46.82 6.55 -4.29
CA GLN A 178 46.34 7.80 -3.67
C GLN A 178 44.80 7.78 -3.60
N ALA A 179 44.14 7.45 -4.71
CA ALA A 179 42.68 7.34 -4.78
C ALA A 179 42.09 6.33 -3.77
N VAL A 180 42.74 5.18 -3.58
CA VAL A 180 42.31 4.17 -2.59
C VAL A 180 42.50 4.67 -1.16
N ILE A 181 43.62 5.34 -0.87
CA ILE A 181 43.89 5.93 0.45
C ILE A 181 42.82 6.97 0.79
N PHE A 182 42.50 7.84 -0.17
CA PHE A 182 41.45 8.84 -0.05
C PHE A 182 40.07 8.22 0.25
N LEU A 183 39.63 7.23 -0.54
CA LEU A 183 38.32 6.58 -0.34
C LEU A 183 38.21 5.84 1.00
N ARG A 184 39.34 5.37 1.55
CA ARG A 184 39.39 4.79 2.90
C ARG A 184 39.26 5.85 3.98
N ARG A 185 39.97 6.97 3.84
CA ARG A 185 39.91 8.10 4.80
C ARG A 185 38.50 8.68 4.90
N ILE A 186 37.85 8.89 3.76
CA ILE A 186 36.48 9.40 3.65
C ILE A 186 35.40 8.38 4.06
N LYS A 187 35.78 7.16 4.45
CA LYS A 187 34.87 6.08 4.85
C LYS A 187 33.95 5.57 3.72
N ALA A 188 34.23 5.92 2.47
CA ALA A 188 33.55 5.39 1.28
C ALA A 188 33.98 3.95 0.91
N TRP A 189 35.06 3.44 1.52
CA TRP A 189 35.62 2.14 1.20
C TRP A 189 34.69 0.96 1.52
N ALA A 190 33.82 1.08 2.53
CA ALA A 190 32.83 0.04 2.86
C ALA A 190 31.90 -0.25 1.67
N ASP A 191 31.48 0.79 0.93
CA ASP A 191 30.65 0.65 -0.28
C ASP A 191 31.42 -0.05 -1.41
N ILE A 192 32.72 0.23 -1.54
CA ILE A 192 33.58 -0.39 -2.54
C ILE A 192 33.86 -1.87 -2.19
N GLN A 193 34.11 -2.19 -0.93
CA GLN A 193 34.21 -3.57 -0.46
C GLN A 193 32.95 -4.38 -0.77
N LYS A 194 31.77 -3.75 -0.61
CA LYS A 194 30.49 -4.36 -1.02
C LYS A 194 30.43 -4.62 -2.52
N VAL A 195 31.03 -3.77 -3.37
CA VAL A 195 31.16 -4.02 -4.81
C VAL A 195 32.08 -5.23 -5.07
N TYR A 196 33.26 -5.27 -4.44
CA TYR A 196 34.20 -6.40 -4.58
C TYR A 196 33.52 -7.73 -4.24
N LYS A 197 32.85 -7.81 -3.08
CA LYS A 197 32.13 -9.03 -2.63
C LYS A 197 30.96 -9.41 -3.56
N SER A 198 30.40 -8.46 -4.31
CA SER A 198 29.25 -8.71 -5.20
C SER A 198 29.63 -9.25 -6.58
N ARG A 199 30.91 -9.27 -6.94
CA ARG A 199 31.36 -9.76 -8.25
C ARG A 199 31.05 -11.23 -8.41
N ARG A 200 30.22 -11.55 -9.41
CA ARG A 200 29.86 -12.93 -9.75
C ARG A 200 29.70 -13.12 -11.26
N PHE A 201 29.73 -14.38 -11.70
CA PHE A 201 29.41 -14.71 -13.08
C PHE A 201 27.94 -14.43 -13.40
N ARG A 202 27.67 -13.91 -14.59
CA ARG A 202 26.30 -13.64 -15.07
C ARG A 202 25.60 -14.97 -15.36
N ALA A 203 24.37 -15.12 -14.85
CA ALA A 203 23.52 -16.25 -15.21
C ALA A 203 23.04 -16.16 -16.67
N GLY A 204 22.84 -17.32 -17.29
CA GLY A 204 22.30 -17.44 -18.67
C GLY A 204 23.31 -17.17 -19.80
N LYS A 205 22.78 -16.92 -21.00
CA LYS A 205 23.54 -16.81 -22.27
C LYS A 205 24.36 -15.52 -22.39
N GLY A 206 24.28 -14.60 -21.43
CA GLY A 206 25.07 -13.35 -21.44
C GLY A 206 26.58 -13.60 -21.38
N LYS A 207 27.01 -14.73 -20.81
CA LYS A 207 28.43 -15.13 -20.72
C LYS A 207 29.08 -15.26 -22.10
N MET A 208 28.37 -15.84 -23.08
CA MET A 208 28.83 -16.02 -24.47
C MET A 208 28.85 -14.70 -25.25
N ARG A 209 28.18 -13.65 -24.75
CA ARG A 209 28.04 -12.35 -25.44
C ARG A 209 28.89 -11.27 -24.76
N ASN A 210 30.10 -11.62 -24.34
CA ASN A 210 31.08 -10.74 -23.66
C ASN A 210 30.57 -10.01 -22.41
N ARG A 211 29.52 -10.53 -21.76
CA ARG A 211 28.93 -9.96 -20.52
C ARG A 211 29.04 -10.95 -19.37
N ARG A 212 30.23 -11.54 -19.20
CA ARG A 212 30.49 -12.68 -18.34
C ARG A 212 30.37 -12.38 -16.83
N ARG A 213 30.70 -11.17 -16.37
CA ARG A 213 30.64 -10.79 -14.94
C ARG A 213 29.61 -9.69 -14.70
N ILE A 214 29.05 -9.67 -13.50
CA ILE A 214 28.20 -8.60 -12.96
C ILE A 214 28.73 -8.16 -11.60
N GLN A 215 28.54 -6.90 -11.28
CA GLN A 215 28.94 -6.27 -10.02
C GLN A 215 27.96 -5.15 -9.68
N ARG A 216 27.89 -4.76 -8.41
CA ARG A 216 27.14 -3.58 -7.96
C ARG A 216 27.82 -2.28 -8.44
N ARG A 217 27.05 -1.19 -8.45
CA ARG A 217 27.57 0.16 -8.67
C ARG A 217 27.91 0.76 -7.31
N GLY A 218 29.11 1.32 -7.19
CA GLY A 218 29.58 2.00 -5.98
C GLY A 218 29.44 3.52 -6.13
N PRO A 219 30.32 4.30 -5.48
CA PRO A 219 30.26 5.76 -5.51
C PRO A 219 30.44 6.30 -6.92
N LEU A 220 29.79 7.43 -7.19
CA LEU A 220 30.02 8.24 -8.38
C LEU A 220 30.80 9.48 -7.98
N ILE A 221 31.96 9.70 -8.57
CA ILE A 221 32.75 10.92 -8.32
C ILE A 221 32.47 11.90 -9.45
N ILE A 222 32.09 13.12 -9.08
CA ILE A 222 31.81 14.21 -10.01
C ILE A 222 32.83 15.31 -9.82
N TYR A 223 33.51 15.65 -10.90
CA TYR A 223 34.60 16.61 -10.93
C TYR A 223 34.32 17.75 -11.93
N GLY A 224 35.02 18.88 -11.74
CA GLY A 224 34.96 20.04 -12.62
C GLY A 224 35.94 19.92 -13.79
N SER A 225 37.23 19.74 -13.49
CA SER A 225 38.31 19.55 -14.46
C SER A 225 38.97 18.18 -14.30
N ASP A 226 39.57 17.64 -15.36
CA ASP A 226 40.33 16.39 -15.28
C ASP A 226 41.83 16.69 -15.36
N GLN A 227 42.50 16.60 -14.22
CA GLN A 227 43.95 16.79 -14.08
C GLN A 227 44.69 15.46 -13.85
N GLY A 228 44.02 14.31 -14.01
CA GLY A 228 44.58 12.98 -13.72
C GLY A 228 43.62 12.05 -13.00
N LEU A 229 42.59 12.61 -12.35
CA LEU A 229 41.55 11.90 -11.61
C LEU A 229 40.94 10.74 -12.40
N THR A 230 40.67 10.91 -13.71
CA THR A 230 40.10 9.80 -14.50
C THR A 230 41.00 8.57 -14.55
N LYS A 231 42.32 8.76 -14.66
CA LYS A 231 43.29 7.66 -14.71
C LYS A 231 43.45 7.01 -13.33
N ALA A 232 43.45 7.81 -12.25
CA ALA A 232 43.60 7.29 -10.89
C ALA A 232 42.41 6.45 -10.41
N PHE A 233 41.18 6.86 -10.74
CA PHE A 233 39.98 6.20 -10.19
C PHE A 233 39.38 5.11 -11.11
N ARG A 234 39.66 5.10 -12.43
CA ARG A 234 39.01 4.16 -13.38
C ARG A 234 39.20 2.67 -13.08
N ASN A 235 40.29 2.30 -12.40
CA ASN A 235 40.62 0.90 -12.12
C ASN A 235 39.90 0.36 -10.87
N ILE A 236 39.32 1.23 -10.04
CA ILE A 236 38.64 0.83 -8.81
C ILE A 236 37.24 0.29 -9.18
N PRO A 237 36.88 -0.95 -8.81
CA PRO A 237 35.62 -1.54 -9.26
C PRO A 237 34.41 -0.85 -8.67
N GLY A 238 33.44 -0.55 -9.54
CA GLY A 238 32.15 0.05 -9.16
C GLY A 238 32.17 1.57 -9.01
N VAL A 239 33.36 2.18 -8.96
CA VAL A 239 33.51 3.63 -9.05
C VAL A 239 33.22 4.05 -10.49
N ASP A 240 32.31 4.99 -10.65
CA ASP A 240 32.10 5.67 -11.94
C ASP A 240 32.52 7.14 -11.79
N LEU A 241 32.93 7.72 -12.91
CA LEU A 241 33.39 9.12 -12.99
C LEU A 241 32.56 9.89 -14.01
N ILE A 242 32.27 11.15 -13.70
CA ILE A 242 31.54 12.08 -14.58
C ILE A 242 32.06 13.50 -14.39
N ASN A 243 32.18 14.25 -15.49
CA ASN A 243 32.34 15.70 -15.44
C ASN A 243 30.99 16.39 -15.23
N VAL A 244 30.93 17.40 -14.36
CA VAL A 244 29.72 18.18 -14.03
C VAL A 244 29.02 18.82 -15.25
N GLN A 245 29.76 19.18 -16.30
CA GLN A 245 29.17 19.71 -17.53
C GLN A 245 28.43 18.65 -18.35
N LYS A 246 28.83 17.38 -18.21
CA LYS A 246 28.32 16.22 -18.99
C LYS A 246 27.63 15.20 -18.08
N LEU A 247 26.78 15.67 -17.17
CA LEU A 247 26.02 14.81 -16.27
C LEU A 247 25.10 13.85 -17.04
N ASN A 248 25.06 12.59 -16.61
CA ASN A 248 24.28 11.54 -17.27
C ASN A 248 23.35 10.83 -16.28
N LEU A 249 22.06 10.77 -16.62
CA LEU A 249 21.03 10.13 -15.81
C LEU A 249 21.31 8.64 -15.58
N LEU A 250 21.82 7.92 -16.58
CA LEU A 250 22.09 6.48 -16.48
C LEU A 250 23.15 6.15 -15.42
N LYS A 251 24.04 7.11 -15.14
CA LYS A 251 25.06 6.97 -14.09
C LYS A 251 24.58 7.53 -12.75
N LEU A 252 23.79 8.60 -12.70
CA LEU A 252 23.24 9.13 -11.44
C LEU A 252 22.13 8.23 -10.87
N ALA A 253 21.24 7.72 -11.73
CA ALA A 253 20.12 6.86 -11.36
C ALA A 253 20.20 5.51 -12.11
N PRO A 254 21.23 4.67 -11.84
CA PRO A 254 21.35 3.37 -12.49
C PRO A 254 20.11 2.51 -12.20
N GLY A 255 19.51 1.99 -13.27
CA GLY A 255 18.29 1.19 -13.20
C GLY A 255 17.00 2.01 -13.04
N GLY A 256 17.06 3.34 -13.16
CA GLY A 256 15.90 4.22 -12.96
C GLY A 256 15.60 4.53 -11.49
N HIS A 257 16.40 4.01 -10.56
CA HIS A 257 16.29 4.30 -9.13
C HIS A 257 17.18 5.48 -8.73
N VAL A 258 16.61 6.47 -8.06
CA VAL A 258 17.31 7.65 -7.53
C VAL A 258 18.15 7.30 -6.28
N GLY A 259 18.95 8.25 -5.78
CA GLY A 259 19.74 8.07 -4.55
C GLY A 259 21.01 7.25 -4.73
N ARG A 260 21.83 7.53 -5.75
CA ARG A 260 23.19 6.97 -5.81
C ARG A 260 24.09 7.74 -4.84
N PHE A 261 25.06 7.07 -4.21
CA PHE A 261 26.08 7.76 -3.44
C PHE A 261 27.03 8.53 -4.39
N VAL A 262 27.13 9.84 -4.19
CA VAL A 262 27.89 10.76 -5.05
C VAL A 262 28.87 11.57 -4.19
N ILE A 263 30.11 11.67 -4.66
CA ILE A 263 31.17 12.50 -4.10
C ILE A 263 31.42 13.65 -5.09
N TRP A 264 31.31 14.89 -4.61
CA TRP A 264 31.50 16.09 -5.43
C TRP A 264 32.83 16.74 -5.11
N THR A 265 33.56 17.20 -6.12
CA THR A 265 34.65 18.18 -5.88
C THR A 265 34.06 19.57 -5.66
N GLN A 266 34.77 20.43 -4.93
CA GLN A 266 34.32 21.78 -4.59
C GLN A 266 33.97 22.60 -5.84
N SER A 267 34.86 22.65 -6.84
CA SER A 267 34.59 23.31 -8.12
C SER A 267 33.37 22.75 -8.85
N ALA A 268 33.19 21.43 -8.85
CA ALA A 268 32.02 20.81 -9.47
C ALA A 268 30.72 21.21 -8.77
N PHE A 269 30.77 21.29 -7.43
CA PHE A 269 29.62 21.66 -6.62
C PHE A 269 29.19 23.11 -6.86
N SER A 270 30.15 24.04 -6.90
CA SER A 270 29.91 25.46 -7.21
C SER A 270 29.39 25.67 -8.64
N GLN A 271 29.86 24.89 -9.62
CA GLN A 271 29.38 24.99 -11.00
C GLN A 271 27.91 24.55 -11.20
N LEU A 272 27.31 23.81 -10.26
CA LEU A 272 25.91 23.39 -10.37
C LEU A 272 24.94 24.58 -10.41
N ASP A 273 25.23 25.65 -9.68
CA ASP A 273 24.37 26.83 -9.63
C ASP A 273 24.38 27.57 -10.98
N GLN A 274 25.53 27.66 -11.65
CA GLN A 274 25.62 28.18 -13.01
C GLN A 274 24.94 27.25 -14.04
N LEU A 275 25.05 25.94 -13.86
CA LEU A 275 24.52 24.93 -14.78
C LEU A 275 22.99 24.78 -14.76
N TYR A 276 22.34 24.97 -13.62
CA TYR A 276 20.91 24.75 -13.46
C TYR A 276 20.15 25.99 -12.97
N GLY A 277 20.86 26.98 -12.43
CA GLY A 277 20.26 28.18 -11.85
C GLY A 277 19.58 27.91 -10.51
N SER A 278 18.90 28.95 -10.03
CA SER A 278 17.93 28.89 -8.94
C SER A 278 16.53 29.16 -9.48
N TRP A 279 15.48 29.05 -8.67
CA TRP A 279 14.14 29.44 -9.13
C TRP A 279 14.03 30.93 -9.50
N ARG A 280 14.88 31.77 -8.90
CA ARG A 280 14.97 33.21 -9.17
C ARG A 280 15.86 33.55 -10.36
N LYS A 281 17.05 32.93 -10.43
CA LYS A 281 18.05 33.19 -11.47
C LYS A 281 18.07 32.03 -12.45
N THR A 282 17.75 32.29 -13.71
CA THR A 282 17.81 31.29 -14.77
C THR A 282 19.23 30.73 -14.96
N ALA A 283 19.33 29.52 -15.49
CA ALA A 283 20.63 28.90 -15.75
C ALA A 283 21.42 29.69 -16.81
N THR A 284 22.71 29.93 -16.57
CA THR A 284 23.59 30.64 -17.52
C THR A 284 24.04 29.71 -18.64
N LEU A 285 24.46 28.49 -18.30
CA LEU A 285 25.00 27.52 -19.27
C LEU A 285 23.92 26.75 -20.05
N LYS A 286 22.65 26.85 -19.64
CA LYS A 286 21.53 26.18 -20.31
C LYS A 286 20.49 27.19 -20.76
N LYS A 287 20.52 27.50 -22.06
CA LYS A 287 19.53 28.38 -22.71
C LYS A 287 18.09 27.96 -22.38
N GLY A 288 17.30 28.93 -21.95
CA GLY A 288 15.86 28.79 -21.68
C GLY A 288 15.51 27.77 -20.59
N TYR A 289 16.41 27.53 -19.63
CA TYR A 289 16.16 26.58 -18.56
C TYR A 289 15.99 27.28 -17.21
N ASN A 290 14.97 26.84 -16.47
CA ASN A 290 14.77 27.16 -15.06
C ASN A 290 14.46 25.86 -14.30
N LEU A 291 14.70 25.86 -12.99
CA LEU A 291 14.39 24.74 -12.12
C LEU A 291 12.88 24.44 -12.10
N PRO A 292 12.49 23.15 -12.02
CA PRO A 292 11.09 22.80 -11.90
C PRO A 292 10.51 23.30 -10.58
N GLN A 293 9.34 23.92 -10.63
CA GLN A 293 8.63 24.35 -9.43
C GLN A 293 8.02 23.14 -8.71
N PRO A 294 8.21 23.04 -7.38
CA PRO A 294 7.54 22.03 -6.56
C PRO A 294 6.02 22.29 -6.53
N LYS A 295 5.22 21.22 -6.59
CA LYS A 295 3.75 21.33 -6.48
C LYS A 295 3.26 21.56 -5.05
N MET A 296 4.02 21.07 -4.07
CA MET A 296 3.76 21.24 -2.64
C MET A 296 4.94 21.96 -2.04
N ALA A 297 4.71 23.07 -1.36
CA ALA A 297 5.78 23.82 -0.69
C ALA A 297 6.33 23.06 0.52
N ASN A 298 5.42 22.52 1.36
CA ASN A 298 5.76 21.64 2.47
C ASN A 298 5.28 20.21 2.17
N THR A 299 6.22 19.26 2.15
CA THR A 299 5.94 17.83 1.90
C THR A 299 5.72 17.03 3.19
N ASP A 300 5.89 17.63 4.38
CA ASP A 300 5.60 16.98 5.65
C ASP A 300 4.09 17.01 5.95
N LEU A 301 3.41 15.97 5.46
CA LEU A 301 1.99 15.77 5.69
C LEU A 301 1.65 15.60 7.18
N ALA A 302 2.55 15.01 7.97
CA ALA A 302 2.30 14.81 9.39
C ALA A 302 2.26 16.14 10.15
N ARG A 303 3.16 17.07 9.81
CA ARG A 303 3.11 18.45 10.33
C ARG A 303 1.85 19.18 9.89
N LEU A 304 1.49 19.10 8.61
CA LEU A 304 0.27 19.74 8.10
C LEU A 304 -0.98 19.22 8.83
N LEU A 305 -1.15 17.90 8.94
CA LEU A 305 -2.30 17.30 9.61
C LEU A 305 -2.37 17.60 11.12
N LYS A 306 -1.23 17.86 11.77
CA LYS A 306 -1.15 18.23 13.20
C LYS A 306 -1.26 19.73 13.45
N ALA A 307 -1.29 20.55 12.39
CA ALA A 307 -1.38 22.00 12.50
C ALA A 307 -2.67 22.41 13.25
N GLN A 308 -2.55 23.37 14.16
CA GLN A 308 -3.64 23.78 15.05
C GLN A 308 -4.83 24.34 14.26
N GLU A 309 -4.54 25.04 13.16
CA GLU A 309 -5.49 25.62 12.22
C GLU A 309 -6.40 24.54 11.62
N ILE A 310 -5.82 23.39 11.25
CA ILE A 310 -6.57 22.23 10.75
C ILE A 310 -7.33 21.57 11.91
N GLN A 311 -6.66 21.27 13.02
CA GLN A 311 -7.25 20.56 14.16
C GLN A 311 -8.45 21.30 14.77
N LYS A 312 -8.42 22.65 14.78
CA LYS A 312 -9.52 23.49 15.30
C LYS A 312 -10.83 23.31 14.55
N VAL A 313 -10.77 23.01 13.24
CA VAL A 313 -11.96 22.87 12.37
C VAL A 313 -12.39 21.40 12.23
N LEU A 314 -11.51 20.45 12.54
CA LEU A 314 -11.81 19.02 12.40
C LEU A 314 -12.88 18.55 13.39
N ARG A 315 -13.78 17.71 12.89
CA ARG A 315 -14.76 16.98 13.71
C ARG A 315 -14.06 15.85 14.47
N LYS A 316 -14.60 15.49 15.64
CA LYS A 316 -14.12 14.33 16.42
C LYS A 316 -14.13 13.06 15.54
N PRO A 317 -13.05 12.24 15.56
CA PRO A 317 -12.95 11.06 14.73
C PRO A 317 -13.96 9.99 15.15
N LYS A 318 -14.73 9.46 14.18
CA LYS A 318 -15.66 8.34 14.42
C LYS A 318 -14.89 7.02 14.35
N LYS A 319 -14.45 6.50 15.50
CA LYS A 319 -13.69 5.24 15.60
C LYS A 319 -14.55 3.97 15.66
N VAL A 320 -15.86 4.09 15.42
CA VAL A 320 -16.79 2.96 15.49
C VAL A 320 -16.62 2.08 14.25
N VAL A 321 -16.11 0.87 14.44
CA VAL A 321 -16.01 -0.15 13.39
C VAL A 321 -17.29 -0.99 13.38
N TYR A 322 -18.11 -0.82 12.35
CA TYR A 322 -19.30 -1.65 12.14
C TYR A 322 -18.89 -3.01 11.60
N ARG A 323 -18.84 -4.01 12.49
CA ARG A 323 -18.62 -5.40 12.08
C ARG A 323 -19.93 -5.99 11.56
N ARG A 324 -19.83 -6.86 10.57
CA ARG A 324 -20.96 -7.66 10.11
C ARG A 324 -21.48 -8.48 11.29
N VAL A 325 -22.68 -8.17 11.74
CA VAL A 325 -23.36 -8.94 12.78
C VAL A 325 -23.93 -10.20 12.13
N LYS A 326 -23.50 -11.38 12.60
CA LYS A 326 -24.12 -12.65 12.18
C LYS A 326 -25.59 -12.62 12.63
N LYS A 327 -26.51 -12.79 11.69
CA LYS A 327 -27.93 -12.93 12.01
C LYS A 327 -28.11 -14.23 12.79
N LEU A 328 -28.33 -14.11 14.09
CA LEU A 328 -28.63 -15.26 14.96
C LEU A 328 -30.07 -15.69 14.72
N ASN A 329 -30.32 -16.99 14.58
CA ASN A 329 -31.68 -17.51 14.47
C ASN A 329 -32.39 -17.35 15.83
N PRO A 330 -33.49 -16.57 15.93
CA PRO A 330 -34.18 -16.33 17.19
C PRO A 330 -34.86 -17.58 17.78
N LEU A 331 -35.23 -18.55 16.94
CA LEU A 331 -35.90 -19.75 17.42
C LEU A 331 -34.94 -20.67 18.20
N SER A 332 -33.68 -20.76 17.75
CA SER A 332 -32.64 -21.52 18.44
C SER A 332 -31.87 -20.70 19.49
N ASN A 333 -31.81 -19.37 19.34
CA ASN A 333 -31.11 -18.50 20.29
C ASN A 333 -32.09 -17.64 21.11
N THR A 334 -32.26 -17.99 22.38
CA THR A 334 -33.18 -17.33 23.31
C THR A 334 -32.88 -15.85 23.49
N ARG A 335 -31.60 -15.43 23.56
CA ARG A 335 -31.22 -14.02 23.72
C ARG A 335 -31.55 -13.20 22.48
N ALA A 336 -31.36 -13.78 21.28
CA ALA A 336 -31.76 -13.15 20.04
C ALA A 336 -33.29 -12.97 19.97
N MET A 337 -34.06 -13.97 20.42
CA MET A 337 -35.52 -13.87 20.53
C MET A 337 -35.96 -12.80 21.51
N LEU A 338 -35.34 -12.73 22.68
CA LEU A 338 -35.68 -11.74 23.70
C LEU A 338 -35.34 -10.31 23.27
N LYS A 339 -34.22 -10.14 22.55
CA LYS A 339 -33.84 -8.85 21.97
C LYS A 339 -34.85 -8.35 20.92
N LEU A 340 -35.49 -9.28 20.19
CA LEU A 340 -36.50 -8.95 19.17
C LEU A 340 -37.91 -8.85 19.76
N ASN A 341 -38.26 -9.74 20.68
CA ASN A 341 -39.57 -9.81 21.32
C ASN A 341 -39.43 -10.21 22.81
N PRO A 342 -39.46 -9.24 23.73
CA PRO A 342 -39.33 -9.51 25.16
C PRO A 342 -40.54 -10.27 25.75
N TYR A 343 -41.73 -10.19 25.13
CA TYR A 343 -42.95 -10.86 25.61
C TYR A 343 -42.85 -12.40 25.51
N VAL A 344 -41.94 -12.92 24.68
CA VAL A 344 -41.65 -14.36 24.61
C VAL A 344 -41.21 -14.92 25.95
N ALA A 345 -40.56 -14.13 26.82
CA ALA A 345 -40.19 -14.57 28.17
C ALA A 345 -41.43 -14.94 28.99
N VAL A 346 -42.45 -14.09 28.94
CA VAL A 346 -43.72 -14.28 29.67
C VAL A 346 -44.46 -15.50 29.12
N LEU A 347 -44.56 -15.60 27.80
CA LEU A 347 -45.22 -16.73 27.14
C LEU A 347 -44.52 -18.06 27.42
N LYS A 348 -43.19 -18.13 27.31
CA LYS A 348 -42.42 -19.33 27.64
C LYS A 348 -42.58 -19.71 29.10
N ARG A 349 -42.53 -18.75 30.02
CA ARG A 349 -42.74 -19.01 31.46
C ARG A 349 -44.15 -19.54 31.73
N LYS A 350 -45.18 -18.93 31.13
CA LYS A 350 -46.57 -19.40 31.23
C LYS A 350 -46.73 -20.81 30.66
N ALA A 351 -46.12 -21.10 29.52
CA ALA A 351 -46.14 -22.42 28.90
C ALA A 351 -45.45 -23.48 29.78
N ILE A 352 -44.27 -23.18 30.34
CA ILE A 352 -43.55 -24.08 31.27
C ILE A 352 -44.39 -24.35 32.53
N LEU A 353 -44.98 -23.31 33.12
CA LEU A 353 -45.85 -23.48 34.29
C LEU A 353 -47.11 -24.29 33.94
N THR A 354 -47.65 -24.13 32.74
CA THR A 354 -48.80 -24.91 32.27
C THR A 354 -48.42 -26.37 32.03
N SER A 355 -47.26 -26.65 31.42
CA SER A 355 -46.82 -28.02 31.16
C SER A 355 -46.45 -28.78 32.44
N ILE A 356 -45.85 -28.10 33.42
CA ILE A 356 -45.60 -28.66 34.76
C ILE A 356 -46.94 -29.08 35.40
N LYS A 357 -47.94 -28.19 35.38
CA LYS A 357 -49.29 -28.50 35.90
C LYS A 357 -49.92 -29.69 35.18
N SER A 358 -49.85 -29.75 33.85
CA SER A 358 -50.39 -30.86 33.08
C SER A 358 -49.66 -32.18 33.34
N LYS A 359 -48.34 -32.16 33.55
CA LYS A 359 -47.55 -33.34 33.90
C LYS A 359 -47.94 -33.86 35.29
N ILE A 360 -48.04 -32.96 36.26
CA ILE A 360 -48.51 -33.26 37.62
C ILE A 360 -49.90 -33.90 37.57
N SER A 361 -50.84 -33.31 36.84
CA SER A 361 -52.19 -33.87 36.69
C SER A 361 -52.20 -35.25 36.01
N ARG A 362 -51.36 -35.47 34.98
CA ARG A 362 -51.20 -36.78 34.35
C ARG A 362 -50.59 -37.80 35.30
N ASP A 363 -49.55 -37.43 36.04
CA ASP A 363 -48.88 -38.31 37.01
C ASP A 363 -49.84 -38.70 38.15
N GLU A 364 -50.71 -37.78 38.59
CA GLU A 364 -51.78 -38.06 39.55
C GLU A 364 -52.84 -39.03 39.01
N LEU A 365 -53.27 -38.84 37.75
CA LEU A 365 -54.22 -39.76 37.11
C LEU A 365 -53.62 -41.16 36.92
N LEU A 366 -52.35 -41.25 36.53
CA LEU A 366 -51.65 -42.53 36.40
C LEU A 366 -51.40 -43.19 37.76
N ALA A 367 -51.09 -42.42 38.81
CA ALA A 367 -50.97 -42.93 40.17
C ALA A 367 -52.31 -43.49 40.70
N LYS A 368 -53.42 -42.77 40.46
CA LYS A 368 -54.78 -43.26 40.77
C LYS A 368 -55.12 -44.55 40.02
N LYS A 369 -54.79 -44.64 38.73
CA LYS A 369 -55.01 -45.86 37.93
C LYS A 369 -54.14 -47.04 38.36
N ARG A 370 -52.95 -46.79 38.90
CA ARG A 370 -52.02 -47.82 39.40
C ARG A 370 -52.24 -48.18 40.87
N GLY A 371 -53.20 -47.58 41.56
CA GLY A 371 -53.51 -47.86 42.97
C GLY A 371 -52.43 -47.46 43.97
N ILE A 372 -51.39 -46.72 43.54
CA ILE A 372 -50.29 -46.30 44.41
C ILE A 372 -50.60 -44.88 44.91
N ALA A 373 -50.81 -44.73 46.22
CA ALA A 373 -50.96 -43.42 46.86
C ALA A 373 -49.69 -42.58 46.64
N PRO A 374 -49.78 -41.34 46.12
CA PRO A 374 -48.59 -40.52 45.96
C PRO A 374 -48.02 -40.14 47.33
N ALA A 375 -46.78 -40.53 47.61
CA ALA A 375 -46.05 -40.16 48.83
C ALA A 375 -46.18 -38.65 49.12
N SER A 376 -46.44 -38.30 50.38
CA SER A 376 -46.77 -36.95 50.88
C SER A 376 -45.73 -35.88 50.53
N ASP A 377 -44.49 -36.28 50.22
CA ASP A 377 -43.39 -35.39 49.85
C ASP A 377 -43.29 -35.06 48.35
N LYS A 378 -44.08 -35.70 47.49
CA LYS A 378 -44.08 -35.38 46.05
C LYS A 378 -44.64 -33.97 45.82
N LYS A 379 -43.99 -33.21 44.92
CA LYS A 379 -44.35 -31.82 44.55
C LYS A 379 -45.83 -31.63 44.20
N THR A 380 -46.48 -32.67 43.70
CA THR A 380 -47.91 -32.72 43.33
C THR A 380 -48.85 -32.43 44.50
N VAL A 381 -48.61 -33.08 45.66
CA VAL A 381 -49.42 -32.91 46.88
C VAL A 381 -49.25 -31.51 47.47
N LYS A 382 -48.03 -30.96 47.43
CA LYS A 382 -47.72 -29.59 47.88
C LYS A 382 -48.39 -28.53 46.97
N GLU A 383 -48.39 -28.74 45.65
CA GLU A 383 -49.06 -27.82 44.71
C GLU A 383 -50.59 -27.83 44.87
N ASN A 384 -51.22 -28.99 45.09
CA ASN A 384 -52.67 -29.07 45.29
C ASN A 384 -53.13 -28.39 46.58
N LYS A 385 -52.38 -28.56 47.69
CA LYS A 385 -52.63 -27.82 48.94
C LYS A 385 -52.48 -26.30 48.74
N LEU A 386 -51.46 -25.87 48.01
CA LEU A 386 -51.24 -24.46 47.71
C LEU A 386 -52.33 -23.89 46.78
N ALA A 387 -52.79 -24.65 45.79
CA ALA A 387 -53.87 -24.28 44.88
C ALA A 387 -55.20 -24.13 45.62
N ALA A 388 -55.52 -25.03 46.54
CA ALA A 388 -56.70 -24.94 47.41
C ALA A 388 -56.65 -23.71 48.33
N ARG A 389 -55.48 -23.39 48.91
CA ARG A 389 -55.26 -22.15 49.66
C ARG A 389 -55.42 -20.89 48.80
N ARG A 390 -54.94 -20.91 47.55
CA ARG A 390 -55.06 -19.78 46.63
C ARG A 390 -56.49 -19.58 46.14
N SER A 391 -57.24 -20.64 45.88
CA SER A 391 -58.64 -20.56 45.43
C SER A 391 -59.56 -20.06 46.55
N SER A 392 -59.34 -20.49 47.79
CA SER A 392 -60.08 -19.95 48.94
C SER A 392 -59.76 -18.46 49.17
N ALA A 393 -58.49 -18.06 49.05
CA ALA A 393 -58.11 -16.65 49.12
C ALA A 393 -58.71 -15.81 47.98
N LEU A 394 -58.75 -16.31 46.74
CA LEU A 394 -59.36 -15.63 45.59
C LEU A 394 -60.90 -15.51 45.71
N LYS A 395 -61.57 -16.49 46.32
CA LYS A 395 -63.01 -16.41 46.62
C LYS A 395 -63.29 -15.30 47.61
N LYS A 396 -62.53 -15.21 48.70
CA LYS A 396 -62.63 -14.12 49.68
C LYS A 396 -62.46 -12.74 49.05
N VAL A 397 -61.50 -12.58 48.12
CA VAL A 397 -61.28 -11.30 47.41
C VAL A 397 -62.38 -10.99 46.40
N LYS A 398 -63.01 -11.99 45.76
CA LYS A 398 -64.14 -11.78 44.84
C LYS A 398 -65.44 -11.42 45.57
N GLU A 399 -65.68 -12.01 46.74
CA GLU A 399 -66.81 -11.67 47.61
C GLU A 399 -66.70 -10.25 48.17
N ALA A 400 -65.46 -9.74 48.36
CA ALA A 400 -65.21 -8.39 48.83
C ALA A 400 -65.33 -7.27 47.76
N LYS A 401 -65.60 -7.57 46.48
CA LYS A 401 -65.81 -6.54 45.44
C LYS A 401 -67.31 -6.29 45.21
N PRO A 402 -67.83 -5.05 45.39
CA PRO A 402 -69.23 -4.74 45.12
C PRO A 402 -69.58 -4.84 43.61
N LYS A 403 -70.76 -5.38 43.31
CA LYS A 403 -71.29 -5.56 41.94
C LYS A 403 -71.75 -4.21 41.38
N VAL A 404 -71.01 -3.65 40.41
CA VAL A 404 -71.47 -2.49 39.62
C VAL A 404 -72.40 -2.98 38.50
N ALA A 405 -73.58 -2.34 38.37
CA ALA A 405 -74.60 -2.65 37.38
C ALA A 405 -74.12 -2.37 35.94
N LYS A 406 -74.49 -3.23 34.98
CA LYS A 406 -74.26 -3.02 33.55
C LYS A 406 -75.31 -2.05 32.98
N PRO A 407 -74.93 -1.03 32.20
CA PRO A 407 -75.90 -0.18 31.51
C PRO A 407 -76.59 -0.92 30.34
N PRO A 408 -77.84 -0.54 29.98
CA PRO A 408 -78.65 -1.23 28.98
C PRO A 408 -78.13 -1.03 27.54
N LYS A 409 -78.33 -2.06 26.71
CA LYS A 409 -77.95 -2.09 25.29
C LYS A 409 -78.84 -1.15 24.47
N PRO A 410 -78.29 -0.29 23.59
CA PRO A 410 -79.09 0.45 22.62
C PRO A 410 -79.61 -0.45 21.48
N ALA A 411 -80.81 -0.10 21.01
CA ALA A 411 -81.62 -0.83 20.04
C ALA A 411 -80.98 -1.00 18.65
N ALA A 412 -81.36 -2.09 17.99
CA ALA A 412 -80.87 -2.50 16.69
C ALA A 412 -81.38 -1.59 15.56
N VAL A 413 -80.45 -1.01 14.79
CA VAL A 413 -80.74 -0.40 13.49
C VAL A 413 -80.41 -1.41 12.39
N LYS A 414 -81.43 -1.88 11.68
CA LYS A 414 -81.29 -2.61 10.41
C LYS A 414 -80.81 -1.63 9.33
N LYS A 415 -79.68 -1.93 8.67
CA LYS A 415 -79.39 -1.45 7.31
C LYS A 415 -78.75 -2.57 6.49
N GLU A 416 -79.22 -2.61 5.26
CA GLU A 416 -79.13 -3.70 4.28
C GLU A 416 -77.72 -3.89 3.70
N GLY A 417 -77.56 -5.04 3.03
CA GLY A 417 -76.30 -5.54 2.52
C GLY A 417 -75.71 -4.75 1.34
N GLY A 418 -74.39 -4.85 1.20
CA GLY A 418 -73.65 -4.34 0.06
C GLY A 418 -72.15 -4.55 0.21
N HIS A 419 -71.63 -5.58 -0.44
CA HIS A 419 -70.20 -5.89 -0.57
C HIS A 419 -69.38 -4.67 -1.04
N LYS A 420 -68.17 -4.48 -0.50
CA LYS A 420 -67.07 -3.85 -1.26
C LYS A 420 -65.69 -4.34 -0.83
N LYS A 421 -64.89 -4.58 -1.88
CA LYS A 421 -63.63 -5.31 -1.97
C LYS A 421 -62.47 -4.64 -1.22
N TYR A 422 -61.55 -5.48 -0.72
CA TYR A 422 -60.22 -5.07 -0.27
C TYR A 422 -59.41 -4.48 -1.43
N ILE A 423 -59.06 -3.20 -1.36
CA ILE A 423 -58.02 -2.58 -2.20
C ILE A 423 -56.75 -2.42 -1.35
N ARG A 424 -55.73 -3.19 -1.70
CA ARG A 424 -54.34 -3.03 -1.23
C ARG A 424 -53.83 -1.65 -1.66
N ARG A 425 -53.55 -0.75 -0.72
CA ARG A 425 -52.76 0.46 -0.98
C ARG A 425 -51.33 0.29 -0.44
N ARG A 426 -50.40 0.21 -1.40
CA ARG A 426 -48.94 0.30 -1.23
C ARG A 426 -48.58 1.59 -0.46
N LYS A 427 -47.64 1.50 0.48
CA LYS A 427 -46.99 2.66 1.13
C LYS A 427 -45.54 2.77 0.67
N THR A 428 -45.22 3.91 0.05
CA THR A 428 -43.98 4.71 0.20
C THR A 428 -44.29 6.12 -0.33
N PRO A 429 -43.48 7.18 -0.06
CA PRO A 429 -42.51 7.40 1.01
C PRO A 429 -42.69 8.76 1.76
N ALA A 430 -41.99 8.87 2.90
CA ALA A 430 -41.53 10.02 3.68
C ALA A 430 -41.96 11.48 3.35
N ALA A 431 -42.25 12.28 4.41
CA ALA A 431 -41.49 13.50 4.76
C ALA A 431 -42.06 14.26 5.99
N LYS A 432 -41.15 14.69 6.90
CA LYS A 432 -41.11 15.95 7.71
C LYS A 432 -42.31 16.24 8.67
N LYS A 433 -42.23 17.00 9.77
CA LYS A 433 -41.23 17.63 10.66
C LYS A 433 -42.06 18.21 11.84
N ALA A 434 -41.45 18.23 13.04
CA ALA A 434 -41.48 19.30 14.06
C ALA A 434 -42.75 19.66 14.89
N ALA A 435 -42.44 20.14 16.11
CA ALA A 435 -43.25 20.78 17.17
C ALA A 435 -44.16 19.83 17.98
N GLY A 436 -44.29 19.85 19.31
CA GLY A 436 -43.83 20.72 20.41
C GLY A 436 -44.83 20.57 21.58
N LEU A 437 -44.44 20.97 22.81
CA LEU A 437 -45.14 20.95 24.13
C LEU A 437 -44.79 19.72 25.01
N LYS A 438 -43.95 19.84 26.06
CA LYS A 438 -44.14 20.49 27.40
C LYS A 438 -45.43 20.02 28.07
N ALA A 439 -45.54 19.64 29.33
CA ALA A 439 -44.67 19.30 30.47
C ALA A 439 -45.66 18.96 31.60
N VAL A 440 -45.47 17.93 32.43
CA VAL A 440 -45.96 17.93 33.82
C VAL A 440 -45.02 17.07 34.67
N ALA A 441 -44.42 17.71 35.68
CA ALA A 441 -43.72 17.11 36.81
C ALA A 441 -44.69 16.18 37.58
N GLY A 442 -44.31 15.13 38.29
CA GLY A 442 -43.18 14.92 39.18
C GLY A 442 -43.74 14.14 40.38
N LEU A 443 -43.01 13.15 40.88
CA LEU A 443 -42.96 12.79 42.30
C LEU A 443 -41.91 11.69 42.48
N LYS A 444 -40.90 12.04 43.30
CA LYS A 444 -39.80 11.21 43.78
C LYS A 444 -40.29 10.30 44.91
N ALA A 445 -39.73 9.09 45.02
CA ALA A 445 -39.08 8.58 46.25
C ALA A 445 -38.41 7.21 45.98
N VAL A 446 -37.07 7.16 45.99
CA VAL A 446 -36.19 6.59 47.05
C VAL A 446 -36.18 5.06 47.14
N ALA A 447 -35.08 4.43 46.70
CA ALA A 447 -34.33 3.43 47.49
C ALA A 447 -33.08 2.97 46.72
N SER A 448 -31.93 3.30 47.30
CA SER A 448 -30.57 2.82 47.06
C SER A 448 -30.43 1.30 47.07
N LEU A 449 -29.47 0.74 46.31
CA LEU A 449 -28.59 -0.36 46.78
C LEU A 449 -27.36 -0.58 45.86
N LYS A 450 -26.20 -0.43 46.50
CA LYS A 450 -24.79 -0.79 46.23
C LYS A 450 -24.41 -1.60 44.97
N LYS A 451 -23.36 -1.10 44.29
CA LYS A 451 -22.43 -1.86 43.41
C LYS A 451 -21.58 -2.86 44.23
N PRO A 452 -21.23 -4.03 43.68
CA PRO A 452 -20.06 -4.79 44.08
C PRO A 452 -18.86 -4.46 43.16
N THR A 453 -17.71 -4.40 43.82
CA THR A 453 -16.36 -4.08 43.35
C THR A 453 -15.73 -5.19 42.48
N GLU A 454 -14.82 -4.75 41.62
CA GLU A 454 -13.94 -5.56 40.78
C GLU A 454 -12.96 -6.39 41.62
N THR A 455 -12.80 -7.68 41.28
CA THR A 455 -11.67 -8.51 41.69
C THR A 455 -10.96 -9.03 40.44
N THR A 456 -9.72 -8.60 40.25
CA THR A 456 -8.77 -9.07 39.24
C THR A 456 -8.23 -10.47 39.57
N PRO A 457 -8.19 -11.43 38.64
CA PRO A 457 -7.44 -12.68 38.85
C PRO A 457 -5.96 -12.53 38.46
N LYS A 458 -5.10 -12.99 39.37
CA LYS A 458 -3.64 -13.11 39.22
C LYS A 458 -3.26 -14.15 38.16
N LYS A 459 -2.16 -13.86 37.44
CA LYS A 459 -1.37 -14.75 36.58
C LYS A 459 -0.96 -16.02 37.34
N VAL A 460 -1.11 -17.18 36.71
CA VAL A 460 -0.43 -18.44 37.09
C VAL A 460 0.66 -18.68 36.06
N GLU A 461 1.91 -18.74 36.53
CA GLU A 461 3.08 -19.20 35.78
C GLU A 461 3.07 -20.73 35.70
N GLU A 462 3.39 -21.25 34.52
CA GLU A 462 3.41 -22.65 34.17
C GLU A 462 4.87 -23.14 34.28
N THR A 463 5.16 -23.98 35.27
CA THR A 463 6.44 -24.67 35.45
C THR A 463 6.40 -26.03 34.77
N ALA A 464 7.35 -26.28 33.87
CA ALA A 464 7.57 -27.57 33.21
C ALA A 464 8.27 -28.58 34.14
N PRO A 465 7.97 -29.90 34.04
CA PRO A 465 8.72 -30.92 34.76
C PRO A 465 9.88 -31.48 33.92
N LYS A 466 11.04 -31.60 34.56
CA LYS A 466 12.20 -32.38 34.10
C LYS A 466 11.94 -33.88 34.28
N LYS A 467 12.26 -34.67 33.25
CA LYS A 467 13.08 -35.87 33.33
C LYS A 467 13.97 -35.92 32.09
#